data_AF-A0A8S0GXD5-F1
#
_entry.id   AF-A0A8S0GXD5-F1
#
_cell.length_a   1.000
_cell.length_b   1.000
_cell.length_c   1.000
_cell.angle_alpha   90.00
_cell.angle_beta   90.00
_cell.angle_gamma   90.00
#
_symmetry.space_group_name_H-M   'P 1'
#
loop_
_entity.id
_entity.type
_entity.pdbx_description
1 polymer ?
#
loop_
_entity_poly.entity_id
_entity_poly.type
_entity_poly.pdbx_seq_one_letter_code
_entity_poly.pdbx_strand_id
1 'polypeptide(L)'
;MFAAPFDALIFERADMEATLPTANEAMALLHDRFAGEYLARFSESRVTHKARQVLCRLLPQGEPKREMVAQTLHLSQRTLQRRLQEEGTSFQALLDDTRRELAEQYLAQPRMTLLEIAYLLGFADPSNFFRAFRRWFDATPGEYRARLQAAPAPVNDARMPEYTTRTP
;
A
#
# COMPACT_ATOMS: atom_id res chain seq x y z
N MET A 1 13.16 25.12 2.57
CA MET A 1 11.90 25.87 2.38
C MET A 1 10.83 24.85 2.00
N PHE A 2 10.02 24.39 2.97
CA PHE A 2 9.01 23.34 2.77
C PHE A 2 7.61 23.97 2.68
N ALA A 3 7.25 24.44 1.48
CA ALA A 3 5.90 24.89 1.12
C ALA A 3 5.73 25.01 -0.41
N ALA A 4 6.50 24.24 -1.19
CA ALA A 4 6.37 24.24 -2.65
C ALA A 4 5.18 23.35 -3.04
N PRO A 5 4.41 23.70 -4.08
CA PRO A 5 3.30 22.87 -4.56
C PRO A 5 3.77 21.55 -5.22
N PHE A 6 5.08 21.36 -5.42
CA PHE A 6 5.68 20.16 -6.00
C PHE A 6 7.11 19.94 -5.49
N ASP A 7 7.52 18.68 -5.46
CA ASP A 7 8.90 18.27 -5.27
C ASP A 7 9.63 18.30 -6.63
N ALA A 8 10.80 18.94 -6.69
CA ALA A 8 11.60 19.03 -7.91
C ALA A 8 13.05 18.60 -7.65
N LEU A 9 13.62 17.91 -8.63
CA LEU A 9 15.06 17.65 -8.74
C LEU A 9 15.60 18.52 -9.88
N ILE A 10 16.63 19.32 -9.58
CA ILE A 10 17.27 20.21 -10.55
C ILE A 10 18.60 19.58 -10.93
N PHE A 11 18.83 19.41 -12.23
CA PHE A 11 20.07 18.89 -12.78
C PHE A 11 20.71 19.93 -13.70
N GLU A 12 22.04 19.96 -13.77
CA GLU A 12 22.73 20.72 -14.80
C GLU A 12 22.53 20.03 -16.16
N ARG A 13 22.42 20.82 -17.23
CA ARG A 13 22.22 20.29 -18.58
C ARG A 13 23.30 19.29 -18.97
N ALA A 14 24.56 19.58 -18.61
CA ALA A 14 25.70 18.72 -18.92
C ALA A 14 25.57 17.33 -18.28
N ASP A 15 25.01 17.25 -17.07
CA ASP A 15 24.77 15.97 -16.36
C ASP A 15 23.62 15.17 -16.99
N MET A 16 22.59 15.85 -17.51
CA MET A 16 21.49 15.19 -18.21
C MET A 16 21.91 14.61 -19.57
N GLU A 17 22.90 15.21 -20.21
CA GLU A 17 23.40 14.81 -21.53
C GLU A 17 24.59 13.82 -21.43
N ALA A 18 25.11 13.58 -20.22
CA ALA A 18 26.19 12.63 -19.98
C ALA A 18 25.76 11.19 -20.25
N THR A 19 26.58 10.44 -20.98
CA THR A 19 26.36 9.00 -21.18
C THR A 19 26.55 8.27 -19.85
N LEU A 20 25.56 7.46 -19.46
CA LEU A 20 25.62 6.71 -18.20
C LEU A 20 26.85 5.78 -18.20
N PRO A 21 27.75 5.85 -17.18
CA PRO A 21 28.97 5.04 -17.16
C PRO A 21 28.74 3.53 -17.12
N THR A 22 27.57 3.10 -16.64
CA THR A 22 27.11 1.70 -16.56
C THR A 22 26.15 1.32 -17.70
N ALA A 23 26.01 2.18 -18.73
CA ALA A 23 25.12 1.92 -19.85
C ALA A 23 25.49 0.62 -20.57
N ASN A 24 24.55 -0.30 -20.65
CA ASN A 24 24.63 -1.48 -21.49
C ASN A 24 23.40 -1.44 -22.40
N GLU A 25 23.61 -1.19 -23.69
CA GLU A 25 22.55 -0.98 -24.68
C GLU A 25 21.62 -2.20 -24.83
N ALA A 26 22.17 -3.42 -24.77
CA ALA A 26 21.38 -4.65 -24.80
C ALA A 26 20.51 -4.78 -23.53
N MET A 27 21.04 -4.37 -22.38
CA MET A 27 20.26 -4.33 -21.14
C MET A 27 19.25 -3.20 -21.10
N ALA A 28 19.57 -2.02 -21.66
CA ALA A 28 18.67 -0.90 -21.78
C ALA A 28 17.46 -1.27 -22.65
N LEU A 29 17.67 -1.94 -23.78
CA LEU A 29 16.58 -2.44 -24.64
C LEU A 29 15.71 -3.50 -23.95
N LEU A 30 16.32 -4.42 -23.20
CA LEU A 30 15.59 -5.39 -22.37
C LEU A 30 14.79 -4.69 -21.27
N HIS A 31 15.40 -3.73 -20.57
CA HIS A 31 14.74 -2.95 -19.52
C HIS A 31 13.65 -2.04 -20.08
N ASP A 32 13.83 -1.41 -21.23
CA ASP A 32 12.81 -0.58 -21.89
C ASP A 32 11.63 -1.43 -22.35
N ARG A 33 11.87 -2.65 -22.83
CA ARG A 33 10.80 -3.60 -23.14
C ARG A 33 10.05 -4.03 -21.87
N PHE A 34 10.78 -4.42 -20.82
CA PHE A 34 10.15 -4.81 -19.55
C PHE A 34 9.45 -3.65 -18.86
N ALA A 35 10.03 -2.45 -18.86
CA ALA A 35 9.49 -1.22 -18.31
C ALA A 35 8.30 -0.74 -19.15
N GLY A 36 8.36 -0.87 -20.48
CA GLY A 36 7.24 -0.62 -21.38
C GLY A 36 6.07 -1.58 -21.12
N GLU A 37 6.33 -2.88 -20.97
CA GLU A 37 5.31 -3.87 -20.57
C GLU A 37 4.79 -3.61 -19.14
N TYR A 38 5.64 -3.20 -18.20
CA TYR A 38 5.25 -2.81 -16.84
C TYR A 38 4.40 -1.54 -16.83
N LEU A 39 4.82 -0.50 -17.55
CA LEU A 39 4.12 0.79 -17.68
C LEU A 39 2.82 0.64 -18.46
N ALA A 40 2.76 -0.22 -19.48
CA ALA A 40 1.52 -0.57 -20.16
C ALA A 40 0.54 -1.27 -19.20
N ARG A 41 1.00 -2.25 -18.42
CA ARG A 41 0.20 -2.87 -17.33
C ARG A 41 -0.22 -1.88 -16.25
N PHE A 42 0.58 -0.84 -15.97
CA PHE A 42 0.27 0.22 -15.02
C PHE A 42 -0.72 1.26 -15.61
N SER A 43 -0.65 1.56 -16.90
CA SER A 43 -1.62 2.44 -17.59
C SER A 43 -3.02 1.80 -17.71
N GLU A 44 -3.06 0.46 -17.83
CA GLU A 44 -4.25 -0.39 -17.73
C GLU A 44 -4.55 -0.85 -16.29
N SER A 45 -4.11 -0.11 -15.27
CA SER A 45 -4.43 -0.46 -13.87
C SER A 45 -5.95 -0.64 -13.70
N ARG A 46 -6.34 -1.88 -13.40
CA ARG A 46 -7.70 -2.30 -12.98
C ARG A 46 -8.37 -1.23 -12.11
N VAL A 47 -9.65 -0.97 -12.34
CA VAL A 47 -10.42 0.03 -11.57
C VAL A 47 -10.38 -0.26 -10.09
N THR A 48 -10.34 -1.53 -9.70
CA THR A 48 -10.15 -1.97 -8.31
C THR A 48 -8.86 -1.41 -7.71
N HIS A 49 -7.74 -1.43 -8.45
CA HIS A 49 -6.47 -0.91 -7.94
C HIS A 49 -6.49 0.62 -7.80
N LYS A 50 -7.03 1.33 -8.81
CA LYS A 50 -7.18 2.79 -8.74
C LYS A 50 -8.10 3.21 -7.59
N ALA A 51 -9.23 2.51 -7.43
CA ALA A 51 -10.17 2.76 -6.34
C ALA A 51 -9.54 2.48 -4.97
N ARG A 52 -8.75 1.41 -4.81
CA ARG A 52 -7.99 1.14 -3.58
C ARG A 52 -7.02 2.28 -3.23
N GLN A 53 -6.25 2.77 -4.20
CA GLN A 53 -5.35 3.89 -3.97
C GLN A 53 -6.08 5.16 -3.51
N VAL A 54 -7.23 5.46 -4.11
CA VAL A 54 -8.07 6.58 -3.68
C VAL A 54 -8.61 6.35 -2.27
N LEU A 55 -9.09 5.14 -1.95
CA LEU A 55 -9.56 4.79 -0.61
C LEU A 55 -8.47 4.99 0.45
N CYS A 56 -7.24 4.53 0.22
CA CYS A 56 -6.13 4.73 1.17
C CYS A 56 -5.87 6.20 1.49
N ARG A 57 -6.10 7.11 0.53
CA ARG A 57 -5.94 8.56 0.72
C ARG A 57 -7.12 9.21 1.44
N LEU A 58 -8.32 8.68 1.24
CA LEU A 58 -9.56 9.23 1.80
C LEU A 58 -9.86 8.72 3.22
N LEU A 59 -9.47 7.48 3.56
CA LEU A 59 -9.78 6.88 4.87
C LEU A 59 -9.32 7.74 6.07
N PRO A 60 -8.11 8.34 6.09
CA PRO A 60 -7.71 9.23 7.17
C PRO A 60 -8.53 10.51 7.29
N GLN A 61 -9.30 10.86 6.24
CA GLN A 61 -10.16 12.04 6.19
C GLN A 61 -11.59 11.74 6.66
N GLY A 62 -11.90 10.47 6.95
CA GLY A 62 -13.22 9.99 7.35
C GLY A 62 -13.75 8.89 6.44
N GLU A 63 -15.03 8.57 6.58
CA GLU A 63 -15.64 7.47 5.84
C GLU A 63 -15.79 7.80 4.34
N PRO A 64 -15.09 7.06 3.45
CA PRO A 64 -15.12 7.35 2.03
C PRO A 64 -16.45 6.95 1.40
N LYS A 65 -17.14 7.92 0.79
CA LYS A 65 -18.35 7.67 0.01
C LYS A 65 -18.01 7.20 -1.39
N ARG A 66 -18.79 6.25 -1.92
CA ARG A 66 -18.66 5.75 -3.32
C ARG A 66 -18.67 6.87 -4.35
N GLU A 67 -19.48 7.90 -4.11
CA GLU A 67 -19.55 9.08 -4.97
C GLU A 67 -18.21 9.80 -5.07
N MET A 68 -17.56 10.06 -3.93
CA MET A 68 -16.26 10.74 -3.88
C MET A 68 -15.21 9.94 -4.66
N VAL A 69 -15.14 8.63 -4.44
CA VAL A 69 -14.18 7.75 -5.14
C VAL A 69 -14.44 7.74 -6.65
N ALA A 70 -15.71 7.70 -7.07
CA ALA A 70 -16.05 7.76 -8.49
C ALA A 70 -15.62 9.09 -9.12
N GLN A 71 -15.88 10.21 -8.44
CA GLN A 71 -15.49 11.55 -8.90
C GLN A 71 -13.96 11.68 -9.00
N THR A 72 -13.20 11.22 -8.01
CA THR A 72 -11.71 11.23 -8.04
C THR A 72 -11.16 10.41 -9.20
N LEU A 73 -11.87 9.36 -9.62
CA LEU A 73 -11.49 8.53 -10.77
C LEU A 73 -12.05 9.03 -12.11
N HIS A 74 -12.74 10.17 -12.14
CA HIS A 74 -13.46 10.71 -13.29
C HIS A 74 -14.48 9.73 -13.89
N LEU A 75 -15.19 8.99 -13.01
CA LEU A 75 -16.23 8.03 -13.35
C LEU A 75 -17.58 8.42 -12.74
N SER A 76 -18.67 8.01 -13.39
CA SER A 76 -19.97 7.97 -12.72
C SER A 76 -20.01 6.84 -11.68
N GLN A 77 -20.86 6.95 -10.66
CA GLN A 77 -21.06 5.87 -9.68
C GLN A 77 -21.46 4.54 -10.35
N ARG A 78 -22.31 4.61 -11.38
CA ARG A 78 -22.76 3.45 -12.17
C ARG A 78 -21.59 2.81 -12.91
N THR A 79 -20.72 3.60 -13.52
CA THR A 79 -19.53 3.10 -14.23
C THR A 79 -18.54 2.46 -13.26
N LEU A 80 -18.28 3.10 -12.11
CA LEU A 80 -17.43 2.53 -11.07
C LEU A 80 -17.99 1.18 -10.60
N GLN A 81 -19.28 1.12 -10.26
CA GLN A 81 -19.92 -0.11 -9.81
C GLN A 81 -19.83 -1.22 -10.86
N ARG A 82 -20.17 -0.93 -12.12
CA ARG A 82 -20.10 -1.92 -13.21
C ARG A 82 -18.68 -2.46 -13.37
N ARG A 83 -17.66 -1.60 -13.42
CA ARG A 83 -16.26 -2.02 -13.59
C ARG A 83 -15.74 -2.82 -12.40
N LEU A 84 -16.10 -2.45 -11.17
CA LEU A 84 -15.76 -3.26 -9.99
C LEU A 84 -16.40 -4.65 -10.08
N GLN A 85 -17.66 -4.74 -10.52
CA GLN A 85 -18.35 -6.03 -10.71
C GLN A 85 -17.71 -6.87 -11.82
N GLU A 86 -17.32 -6.26 -12.94
CA GLU A 86 -16.58 -6.91 -14.02
C GLU A 86 -15.23 -7.46 -13.55
N GLU A 87 -14.61 -6.80 -12.56
CA GLU A 87 -13.39 -7.25 -11.90
C GLU A 87 -13.65 -8.19 -10.71
N GLY A 88 -14.89 -8.60 -10.47
CA GLY A 88 -15.27 -9.60 -9.47
C GLY A 88 -15.40 -9.07 -8.03
N THR A 89 -15.54 -7.75 -7.85
CA THR A 89 -15.67 -7.13 -6.53
C THR A 89 -16.83 -6.13 -6.46
N SER A 90 -17.01 -5.53 -5.27
CA SER A 90 -17.95 -4.44 -5.04
C SER A 90 -17.25 -3.32 -4.29
N PHE A 91 -17.86 -2.13 -4.28
CA PHE A 91 -17.31 -1.01 -3.51
C PHE A 91 -17.14 -1.35 -2.03
N GLN A 92 -18.14 -1.99 -1.41
CA GLN A 92 -18.09 -2.35 0.00
C GLN A 92 -17.03 -3.43 0.28
N ALA A 93 -16.94 -4.44 -0.57
CA ALA A 93 -15.91 -5.48 -0.44
C ALA A 93 -14.50 -4.88 -0.56
N LEU A 94 -14.29 -4.01 -1.57
CA LEU A 94 -13.01 -3.32 -1.75
C LEU A 94 -12.67 -2.40 -0.57
N LEU A 95 -13.65 -1.67 -0.04
CA LEU A 95 -13.48 -0.84 1.15
C LEU A 95 -13.10 -1.66 2.38
N ASP A 96 -13.79 -2.77 2.61
CA ASP A 96 -13.53 -3.66 3.74
C ASP A 96 -12.15 -4.32 3.61
N ASP A 97 -11.77 -4.79 2.42
CA ASP A 97 -10.43 -5.35 2.15
C ASP A 97 -9.32 -4.33 2.38
N THR A 98 -9.52 -3.10 1.90
CA THR A 98 -8.56 -2.00 2.11
C THR A 98 -8.42 -1.68 3.59
N ARG A 99 -9.54 -1.58 4.32
CA ARG A 99 -9.53 -1.35 5.77
C ARG A 99 -8.85 -2.50 6.52
N ARG A 100 -9.09 -3.75 6.09
CA ARG A 100 -8.52 -4.96 6.69
C ARG A 100 -7.00 -4.96 6.59
N GLU A 101 -6.46 -4.76 5.38
CA GLU A 101 -5.01 -4.69 5.13
C GLU A 101 -4.32 -3.58 5.94
N LEU A 102 -4.93 -2.38 5.96
CA LEU A 102 -4.40 -1.26 6.75
C LEU A 102 -4.48 -1.52 8.26
N ALA A 103 -5.54 -2.18 8.74
CA ALA A 103 -5.69 -2.50 10.15
C ALA A 103 -4.57 -3.42 10.65
N GLU A 104 -4.19 -4.45 9.87
CA GLU A 104 -3.05 -5.31 10.22
C GLU A 104 -1.75 -4.51 10.30
N GLN A 105 -1.49 -3.66 9.30
CA GLN A 105 -0.29 -2.82 9.25
C GLN A 105 -0.20 -1.86 10.44
N TYR A 106 -1.31 -1.22 10.82
CA TYR A 106 -1.32 -0.29 11.94
C TYR A 106 -1.28 -1.01 13.30
N LEU A 107 -1.89 -2.19 13.43
CA LEU A 107 -1.85 -2.96 14.67
C LEU A 107 -0.45 -3.51 14.98
N ALA A 108 0.37 -3.75 13.96
CA ALA A 108 1.78 -4.12 14.10
C ALA A 108 2.64 -2.98 14.67
N GLN A 109 2.17 -1.73 14.64
CA GLN A 109 2.89 -0.57 15.18
C GLN A 109 2.55 -0.39 16.68
N PRO A 110 3.49 -0.62 17.61
CA PRO A 110 3.18 -0.65 19.05
C PRO A 110 2.75 0.70 19.62
N ARG A 111 3.15 1.80 18.96
CA ARG A 111 2.92 3.17 19.42
C ARG A 111 1.54 3.72 19.04
N MET A 112 0.81 3.08 18.12
CA MET A 112 -0.52 3.53 17.72
C MET A 112 -1.59 2.99 18.67
N THR A 113 -2.46 3.87 19.16
CA THR A 113 -3.63 3.48 19.96
C THR A 113 -4.72 2.88 19.07
N LEU A 114 -5.59 2.04 19.63
CA LEU A 114 -6.73 1.47 18.87
C LEU A 114 -7.71 2.55 18.39
N LEU A 115 -7.80 3.67 19.11
CA LEU A 115 -8.61 4.83 18.74
C LEU A 115 -8.06 5.54 17.50
N GLU A 116 -6.75 5.81 17.47
CA GLU A 116 -6.09 6.38 16.29
C GLU A 116 -6.23 5.48 15.07
N ILE A 117 -6.11 4.15 15.25
CA ILE A 117 -6.31 3.19 14.17
C ILE A 117 -7.73 3.25 13.63
N ALA A 118 -8.74 3.27 14.50
CA ALA A 118 -10.13 3.40 14.07
C ALA A 118 -10.35 4.67 13.21
N TYR A 119 -9.75 5.79 13.63
CA TYR A 119 -9.81 7.05 12.90
C TYR A 119 -9.10 6.98 11.54
N LEU A 120 -7.88 6.44 11.49
CA LEU A 120 -7.11 6.28 10.24
C LEU A 120 -7.80 5.36 9.23
N LEU A 121 -8.64 4.44 9.71
CA LEU A 121 -9.47 3.55 8.90
C LEU A 121 -10.83 4.18 8.54
N GLY A 122 -11.03 5.47 8.82
CA GLY A 122 -12.22 6.22 8.46
C GLY A 122 -13.49 5.76 9.18
N PHE A 123 -13.38 5.26 10.41
CA PHE A 123 -14.54 5.00 11.27
C PHE A 123 -14.87 6.23 12.10
N ALA A 124 -16.14 6.65 12.08
CA ALA A 124 -16.62 7.75 12.92
C ALA A 124 -16.75 7.36 14.41
N ASP A 125 -16.94 6.08 14.71
CA ASP A 125 -17.08 5.53 16.06
C ASP A 125 -16.17 4.29 16.19
N PRO A 126 -15.29 4.22 17.20
CA PRO A 126 -14.49 3.03 17.49
C PRO A 126 -15.31 1.76 17.64
N SER A 127 -16.53 1.82 18.16
CA SER A 127 -17.43 0.68 18.30
C SER A 127 -17.72 0.01 16.95
N ASN A 128 -17.80 0.78 15.86
CA ASN A 128 -17.98 0.26 14.51
C ASN A 128 -16.72 -0.42 13.99
N PHE A 129 -15.55 0.15 14.27
CA PHE A 129 -14.27 -0.49 13.98
C PHE A 129 -14.15 -1.85 14.69
N PHE A 130 -14.47 -1.95 15.98
CA PHE A 130 -14.36 -3.20 16.73
C PHE A 130 -15.29 -4.30 16.19
N ARG A 131 -16.53 -3.94 15.81
CA ARG A 131 -17.47 -4.89 15.17
C ARG A 131 -16.98 -5.35 13.81
N ALA A 132 -16.51 -4.42 12.98
CA ALA A 132 -15.96 -4.74 11.66
C ALA A 132 -14.71 -5.62 11.77
N PHE A 133 -13.80 -5.30 12.68
CA PHE A 133 -12.57 -6.05 12.93
C PHE A 133 -12.86 -7.48 13.37
N ARG A 134 -13.79 -7.67 14.32
CA ARG A 134 -14.22 -9.02 14.73
C ARG A 134 -14.82 -9.81 13.59
N ARG A 135 -15.60 -9.18 12.71
CA ARG A 135 -16.13 -9.83 11.49
C ARG A 135 -15.02 -10.26 10.51
N TRP A 136 -13.92 -9.49 10.43
CA TRP A 136 -12.82 -9.78 9.50
C TRP A 136 -11.81 -10.81 10.03
N PHE A 137 -11.54 -10.80 11.33
CA PHE A 137 -10.42 -11.52 11.94
C PHE A 137 -10.82 -12.49 13.05
N ASP A 138 -12.10 -12.59 13.37
CA ASP A 138 -12.64 -13.42 14.46
C ASP A 138 -11.96 -13.17 15.83
N ALA A 139 -11.47 -11.96 16.03
CA ALA A 139 -10.79 -11.51 17.25
C ALA A 139 -11.03 -10.01 17.46
N THR A 140 -10.77 -9.52 18.67
CA THR A 140 -10.71 -8.08 18.90
C THR A 140 -9.37 -7.49 18.42
N PRO A 141 -9.31 -6.20 18.08
CA PRO A 141 -8.04 -5.53 17.72
C PRO A 141 -6.97 -5.67 18.82
N GLY A 142 -7.38 -5.62 20.09
CA GLY A 142 -6.48 -5.76 21.24
C GLY A 142 -5.90 -7.17 21.37
N GLU A 143 -6.74 -8.20 21.27
CA GLU A 143 -6.29 -9.61 21.24
C GLU A 143 -5.35 -9.87 20.07
N TYR A 144 -5.70 -9.37 18.88
CA TYR A 144 -4.88 -9.52 17.68
C TYR A 144 -3.49 -8.87 17.87
N ARG A 145 -3.44 -7.65 18.41
CA ARG A 145 -2.18 -6.98 18.75
C ARG A 145 -1.36 -7.75 19.78
N ALA A 146 -1.99 -8.26 20.83
CA ALA A 146 -1.29 -9.05 21.83
C ALA A 146 -0.66 -10.31 21.21
N ARG A 147 -1.35 -10.98 20.27
CA ARG A 147 -0.80 -12.11 19.50
C ARG A 147 0.40 -11.70 18.64
N LEU A 148 0.34 -10.55 17.98
CA LEU A 148 1.47 -10.02 17.19
C LEU A 148 2.70 -9.74 18.07
N GLN A 149 2.49 -9.27 19.31
CA GLN A 149 3.58 -8.94 20.24
C GLN A 149 4.13 -10.17 20.99
N ALA A 150 3.30 -11.21 21.17
CA ALA A 150 3.69 -12.46 21.80
C ALA A 150 4.44 -13.42 20.86
N ALA A 151 4.39 -13.20 19.54
CA ALA A 151 5.17 -13.96 18.59
C ALA A 151 6.67 -13.65 18.79
N PRO A 152 7.53 -14.63 19.13
CA PRO A 152 8.95 -14.40 19.27
C PRO A 152 9.50 -13.91 17.92
N ALA A 153 10.25 -12.79 17.94
CA ALA A 153 11.02 -12.35 16.79
C ALA A 153 11.79 -13.55 16.22
N PRO A 154 11.83 -13.75 14.88
CA PRO A 154 12.61 -14.84 14.32
C PRO A 154 14.04 -14.71 14.84
N VAL A 155 14.45 -15.68 15.66
CA VAL A 155 15.81 -15.81 16.15
C VAL A 155 16.68 -15.93 14.90
N ASN A 156 17.34 -14.83 14.53
CA ASN A 156 18.38 -14.85 13.53
C ASN A 156 19.60 -15.53 14.16
N ASP A 157 19.54 -16.85 14.32
CA ASP A 157 20.70 -17.69 14.66
C ASP A 157 21.43 -18.06 13.35
N ALA A 158 21.78 -17.04 12.56
CA ALA A 158 22.83 -17.17 11.56
C ALA A 158 24.19 -17.07 12.26
N ARG A 159 24.46 -18.01 13.19
CA ARG A 159 25.82 -18.35 13.58
C ARG A 159 26.46 -19.09 12.41
N MET A 160 27.14 -18.33 11.56
CA MET A 160 28.08 -18.87 10.57
C MET A 160 29.09 -19.76 11.30
N PRO A 161 29.36 -21.00 10.83
CA PRO A 161 30.43 -21.81 11.40
C PRO A 161 31.78 -21.14 11.15
N GLU A 162 32.61 -21.09 12.19
CA GLU A 162 34.00 -20.66 12.14
C GLU A 162 34.75 -21.45 11.05
N TYR A 163 35.16 -20.77 9.98
CA TYR A 163 36.19 -21.29 9.08
C TYR A 163 37.52 -21.19 9.80
N THR A 164 37.91 -22.26 10.50
CA THR A 164 39.31 -22.49 10.85
C THR A 164 40.12 -22.54 9.55
N THR A 165 40.95 -21.52 9.36
CA THR A 165 41.98 -21.50 8.32
C THR A 165 43.05 -22.52 8.68
N ARG A 166 43.00 -23.66 7.98
CA ARG A 166 44.06 -24.65 7.99
C ARG A 166 45.15 -24.23 7.01
N THR A 167 46.21 -23.65 7.57
CA THR A 167 47.62 -23.98 7.26
C THR A 167 48.19 -23.39 5.95
N PRO A 168 49.51 -23.15 5.93
CA PRO A 168 50.38 -24.09 5.23
C PRO A 168 51.46 -24.74 6.10
#